data_AF-A0A8C8XM85-F1
#
_entry.id   AF-A0A8C8XM85-F1
#
_cell.length_a   1.000
_cell.length_b   1.000
_cell.length_c   1.000
_cell.angle_alpha   90.00
_cell.angle_beta   90.00
_cell.angle_gamma   90.00
#
_symmetry.space_group_name_H-M   'P 1'
#
loop_
_entity.id
_entity.type
_entity.pdbx_description
1 polymer ?
#
loop_
_entity_poly.entity_id
_entity_poly.type
_entity_poly.pdbx_seq_one_letter_code
_entity_poly.pdbx_strand_id
1 'polypeptide(L)'
;VPFLGANEVTDSAYMGSESTYSECETFTDEDTSTLVHPELQAEGDADSAGGSAVPSECLDAMEEPGHGALLLLPGRSHLHSQSVVTVIGGEEHFEDYGEGSEAELSLETLCNGEHDCRDPAFLTPSPAKRLSSRKVARYLHQSGALTVEALQDPAPDPVEGMEEDIADKVVFLEKRVSELEKDTAASGEQHSRLRQENLQLVHRANALEEQLKEQELRACEMALEEARRHRELVCRMERERSIEVESLQARLQQLDEENGELRSCTPCLKANIERLEEEKQKLLDEMEELSLRLSDEQENRRKLGDRLSHERHQFQRDKEATQELIEDLRKQLEHLQLFKLEAEQRRGRGSSMGLQEYNSRTRESELEQEVRRLKQDNRNLKEQNDELNGQIINLSIQGAKNLFSTSFSESLAAEISSVSRDELMDAIQKQEEINFRLQDYIDRIIVAIMETNPSILEVK
;
A
#
# COMPACT_ATOMS: atom_id res chain seq x y z
N VAL A 1 -38.38 14.00 -24.33
CA VAL A 1 -39.65 13.80 -23.58
C VAL A 1 -40.03 12.33 -23.70
N PRO A 2 -40.23 11.61 -22.58
CA PRO A 2 -39.18 11.31 -21.59
C PRO A 2 -39.23 9.83 -21.13
N PHE A 3 -38.37 9.37 -20.21
CA PHE A 3 -38.63 9.06 -18.78
C PHE A 3 -37.94 7.68 -18.49
N LEU A 4 -37.47 7.28 -17.30
CA LEU A 4 -37.55 7.79 -15.91
C LEU A 4 -36.39 7.20 -15.06
N GLY A 5 -35.86 7.99 -14.11
CA GLY A 5 -35.42 7.54 -12.78
C GLY A 5 -34.07 6.80 -12.64
N ALA A 6 -33.37 6.85 -11.50
CA ALA A 6 -33.55 7.66 -10.27
C ALA A 6 -32.21 7.68 -9.47
N ASN A 7 -32.15 8.52 -8.42
CA ASN A 7 -31.37 8.47 -7.15
C ASN A 7 -30.10 7.55 -7.03
N GLU A 8 -29.05 7.89 -6.28
CA GLU A 8 -29.08 8.45 -4.91
C GLU A 8 -27.97 9.49 -4.64
N VAL A 9 -28.31 10.47 -3.80
CA VAL A 9 -27.37 11.33 -3.06
C VAL A 9 -27.45 10.89 -1.61
N THR A 10 -26.33 10.46 -1.01
CA THR A 10 -26.25 10.20 0.42
C THR A 10 -25.59 11.37 1.13
N ASP A 11 -26.42 12.25 1.69
CA ASP A 11 -26.05 13.08 2.84
C ASP A 11 -25.45 12.19 3.94
N SER A 12 -24.37 12.65 4.57
CA SER A 12 -23.97 12.14 5.88
C SER A 12 -23.77 13.29 6.86
N ALA A 13 -24.57 13.23 7.92
CA ALA A 13 -24.59 14.10 9.09
C ALA A 13 -23.18 14.49 9.56
N TYR A 14 -22.90 15.77 9.78
CA TYR A 14 -23.11 16.41 11.09
C TYR A 14 -22.53 15.59 12.26
N MET A 15 -21.33 15.97 12.69
CA MET A 15 -21.00 16.14 14.10
C MET A 15 -19.97 17.27 14.22
N GLY A 16 -20.42 18.46 14.56
CA GLY A 16 -19.52 19.50 15.06
C GLY A 16 -19.08 19.14 16.48
N SER A 17 -17.79 19.30 16.78
CA SER A 17 -17.30 19.41 18.15
C SER A 17 -16.78 20.83 18.35
N GLU A 18 -17.68 21.72 18.79
CA GLU A 18 -17.26 22.97 19.41
C GLU A 18 -16.44 22.62 20.66
N SER A 19 -15.21 23.12 20.73
CA SER A 19 -14.47 23.21 21.99
C SER A 19 -14.22 24.69 22.27
N THR A 20 -15.23 25.34 22.85
CA THR A 20 -15.11 26.68 23.41
C THR A 20 -14.04 26.68 24.50
N TYR A 21 -12.94 27.39 24.26
CA TYR A 21 -11.90 27.57 25.27
C TYR A 21 -12.42 28.58 26.30
N SER A 22 -12.89 28.09 27.45
CA SER A 22 -13.36 28.96 28.52
C SER A 22 -12.19 29.61 29.23
N GLU A 23 -12.19 30.94 29.27
CA GLU A 23 -11.32 31.73 30.15
C GLU A 23 -11.61 31.37 31.62
N CYS A 24 -10.56 31.32 32.44
CA CYS A 24 -10.61 31.61 33.87
C CYS A 24 -9.21 32.00 34.34
N GLU A 25 -9.10 33.24 34.83
CA GLU A 25 -7.89 33.81 35.41
C GLU A 25 -7.66 33.26 36.82
N THR A 26 -6.40 33.03 37.20
CA THR A 26 -5.96 33.18 38.59
C THR A 26 -4.57 33.81 38.64
N PHE A 27 -4.52 35.12 38.84
CA PHE A 27 -3.29 35.82 39.25
C PHE A 27 -2.86 35.35 40.64
N THR A 28 -1.55 35.24 40.85
CA THR A 28 -0.94 35.11 42.18
C THR A 28 -0.12 36.36 42.48
N ASP A 29 -0.74 37.33 43.15
CA ASP A 29 -0.01 38.45 43.74
C ASP A 29 0.55 38.01 45.10
N GLU A 30 1.86 37.82 45.17
CA GLU A 30 2.58 37.47 46.41
C GLU A 30 3.27 38.71 46.99
N ASP A 31 2.49 39.55 47.66
CA ASP A 31 2.99 40.80 48.24
C ASP A 31 3.55 40.56 49.66
N THR A 32 4.88 40.62 49.78
CA THR A 32 5.59 40.46 51.06
C THR A 32 5.28 41.60 52.03
N SER A 33 4.56 41.32 53.13
CA SER A 33 4.48 42.22 54.29
C SER A 33 5.15 41.60 55.52
N THR A 34 6.17 42.29 56.02
CA THR A 34 6.96 41.91 57.20
C THR A 34 6.29 42.40 58.48
N LEU A 35 6.01 41.49 59.42
CA LEU A 35 5.81 41.84 60.84
C LEU A 35 6.50 40.83 61.77
N VAL A 36 6.89 41.33 62.93
CA VAL A 36 7.98 40.82 63.76
C VAL A 36 7.46 40.39 65.13
N HIS A 37 7.58 39.08 65.43
CA HIS A 37 7.71 38.47 66.78
C HIS A 37 6.56 38.66 67.81
N PRO A 38 6.55 37.94 68.97
CA PRO A 38 7.43 36.83 69.41
C PRO A 38 6.73 35.56 69.98
N GLU A 39 7.59 34.57 70.26
CA GLU A 39 7.64 33.75 71.51
C GLU A 39 7.03 32.33 71.62
N LEU A 40 7.92 31.45 72.14
CA LEU A 40 7.71 30.18 72.85
C LEU A 40 7.16 28.96 72.10
N GLN A 41 8.08 28.05 71.75
CA GLN A 41 7.82 26.61 71.63
C GLN A 41 8.90 25.84 72.39
N ALA A 42 8.50 24.81 73.14
CA ALA A 42 9.38 24.04 74.02
C ALA A 42 9.80 22.69 73.40
N GLU A 43 11.01 22.26 73.79
CA GLU A 43 11.52 20.88 73.98
C GLU A 43 10.65 19.70 73.49
N GLY A 44 11.27 18.76 72.76
CA GLY A 44 10.60 17.52 72.34
C GLY A 44 11.42 16.60 71.42
N ASP A 45 12.54 16.10 71.93
CA ASP A 45 13.23 14.83 71.60
C ASP A 45 13.53 14.42 70.14
N ALA A 46 14.81 14.12 69.93
CA ALA A 46 15.33 13.32 68.81
C ALA A 46 15.37 11.81 69.15
N ASP A 47 16.02 11.03 68.29
CA ASP A 47 16.37 9.60 68.45
C ASP A 47 15.25 8.55 68.24
N SER A 48 15.51 7.38 67.64
CA SER A 48 16.66 6.93 66.83
C SER A 48 16.37 5.63 66.07
N ALA A 49 17.31 5.24 65.20
CA ALA A 49 17.56 3.89 64.65
C ALA A 49 16.49 3.23 63.72
N GLY A 50 16.86 2.42 62.73
CA GLY A 50 18.22 2.13 62.24
C GLY A 50 18.41 0.70 61.71
N GLY A 51 18.89 0.57 60.46
CA GLY A 51 19.33 -0.70 59.85
C GLY A 51 18.22 -1.64 59.39
N SER A 52 18.47 -2.65 58.54
CA SER A 52 19.65 -2.94 57.71
C SER A 52 19.30 -4.07 56.72
N ALA A 53 20.15 -4.28 55.70
CA ALA A 53 20.27 -5.48 54.86
C ALA A 53 19.14 -5.83 53.84
N VAL A 54 19.49 -5.66 52.56
CA VAL A 54 19.06 -6.44 51.38
C VAL A 54 19.77 -7.82 51.36
N PRO A 55 19.60 -8.72 50.36
CA PRO A 55 18.47 -9.07 49.49
C PRO A 55 18.17 -10.60 49.50
N SER A 56 17.14 -11.09 48.78
CA SER A 56 17.18 -12.41 48.06
C SER A 56 15.98 -12.65 47.14
N GLU A 57 16.22 -13.49 46.14
CA GLU A 57 15.30 -13.93 45.08
C GLU A 57 14.41 -15.10 45.53
N CYS A 58 13.34 -15.39 44.76
CA CYS A 58 12.89 -16.72 44.28
C CYS A 58 11.35 -16.91 44.19
N LEU A 59 10.89 -17.09 42.93
CA LEU A 59 10.00 -18.13 42.41
C LEU A 59 8.53 -18.33 42.88
N ASP A 60 7.74 -18.67 41.85
CA ASP A 60 6.59 -19.59 41.76
C ASP A 60 5.14 -19.18 42.12
N ALA A 61 4.40 -18.89 41.04
CA ALA A 61 3.29 -19.70 40.49
C ALA A 61 1.88 -19.75 41.14
N MET A 62 0.91 -20.04 40.24
CA MET A 62 -0.49 -20.46 40.42
C MET A 62 -1.54 -19.40 40.81
N GLU A 63 -2.42 -19.01 39.87
CA GLU A 63 -3.81 -19.51 39.74
C GLU A 63 -4.64 -18.68 38.72
N GLU A 64 -5.02 -19.30 37.60
CA GLU A 64 -6.30 -19.09 36.89
C GLU A 64 -7.33 -20.12 37.48
N PRO A 65 -8.65 -20.17 37.16
CA PRO A 65 -9.33 -19.65 35.95
C PRO A 65 -10.75 -19.02 36.12
N GLY A 66 -11.26 -18.35 35.07
CA GLY A 66 -12.38 -17.38 35.20
C GLY A 66 -13.72 -17.53 34.44
N HIS A 67 -13.82 -18.31 33.33
CA HIS A 67 -15.07 -18.63 32.57
C HIS A 67 -15.82 -17.42 31.90
N GLY A 68 -16.41 -17.51 30.69
CA GLY A 68 -16.55 -18.59 29.69
C GLY A 68 -16.63 -17.97 28.26
N ALA A 69 -16.37 -18.70 27.17
CA ALA A 69 -17.20 -19.77 26.58
C ALA A 69 -18.61 -19.27 26.15
N LEU A 70 -19.14 -19.55 24.95
CA LEU A 70 -18.66 -20.33 23.80
C LEU A 70 -19.60 -20.01 22.61
N LEU A 71 -19.13 -20.01 21.36
CA LEU A 71 -19.93 -20.44 20.20
C LEU A 71 -19.01 -20.78 19.02
N LEU A 72 -18.77 -22.08 18.82
CA LEU A 72 -18.11 -22.65 17.64
C LEU A 72 -19.17 -23.10 16.64
N LEU A 73 -18.93 -22.89 15.34
CA LEU A 73 -19.16 -23.91 14.30
C LEU A 73 -18.09 -23.79 13.20
N PRO A 74 -17.70 -24.88 12.51
CA PRO A 74 -16.40 -24.95 11.81
C PRO A 74 -16.50 -24.96 10.27
N GLY A 75 -15.39 -24.65 9.58
CA GLY A 75 -15.30 -24.87 8.13
C GLY A 75 -13.98 -24.48 7.44
N ARG A 76 -13.12 -25.48 7.21
CA ARG A 76 -12.03 -25.52 6.19
C ARG A 76 -10.94 -24.42 6.15
N SER A 77 -9.79 -24.77 6.75
CA SER A 77 -8.50 -24.94 6.06
C SER A 77 -8.20 -24.13 4.78
N HIS A 78 -7.16 -23.29 4.81
CA HIS A 78 -6.00 -23.45 3.90
C HIS A 78 -4.71 -22.86 4.48
N LEU A 79 -3.59 -23.45 4.07
CA LEU A 79 -2.22 -23.22 4.53
C LEU A 79 -1.77 -21.75 4.52
N HIS A 80 -1.05 -21.34 5.58
CA HIS A 80 -0.21 -20.15 5.58
C HIS A 80 1.21 -20.54 5.09
N SER A 81 1.64 -19.97 3.96
CA SER A 81 3.00 -20.14 3.46
C SER A 81 4.01 -19.41 4.35
N GLN A 82 4.86 -20.16 5.06
CA GLN A 82 6.11 -19.59 5.56
C GLN A 82 7.16 -19.64 4.45
N SER A 83 7.57 -18.46 3.98
CA SER A 83 8.74 -18.32 3.12
C SER A 83 10.00 -18.49 3.96
N VAL A 84 10.76 -19.56 3.70
CA VAL A 84 12.12 -19.74 4.22
C VAL A 84 13.05 -19.98 3.04
N VAL A 85 13.85 -18.96 2.73
CA VAL A 85 14.99 -19.09 1.82
C VAL A 85 16.12 -19.77 2.58
N THR A 86 16.54 -20.94 2.11
CA THR A 86 17.81 -21.55 2.55
C THR A 86 18.59 -22.01 1.32
N VAL A 87 19.72 -21.34 1.09
CA VAL A 87 20.74 -21.75 0.14
C VAL A 87 21.48 -22.94 0.73
N ILE A 88 21.45 -24.09 0.06
CA ILE A 88 22.39 -25.19 0.29
C ILE A 88 22.90 -25.65 -1.07
N GLY A 89 24.18 -25.36 -1.35
CA GLY A 89 24.92 -26.02 -2.40
C GLY A 89 25.50 -27.34 -1.90
N GLY A 90 25.53 -28.35 -2.76
CA GLY A 90 26.17 -29.63 -2.52
C GLY A 90 26.51 -30.29 -3.84
N GLU A 91 27.80 -30.47 -4.12
CA GLU A 91 28.28 -31.27 -5.25
C GLU A 91 28.12 -32.75 -4.92
N GLU A 92 27.49 -33.53 -5.80
CA GLU A 92 27.69 -34.99 -5.88
C GLU A 92 27.87 -35.39 -7.35
N HIS A 93 28.71 -36.40 -7.59
CA HIS A 93 29.29 -36.71 -8.90
C HIS A 93 28.58 -37.87 -9.63
N PHE A 94 28.41 -37.69 -10.95
CA PHE A 94 28.32 -38.68 -12.03
C PHE A 94 27.65 -40.05 -11.80
N GLU A 95 26.66 -40.35 -12.66
CA GLU A 95 26.63 -41.61 -13.41
C GLU A 95 26.12 -41.35 -14.84
N ASP A 96 26.97 -41.62 -15.84
CA ASP A 96 26.65 -41.52 -17.27
C ASP A 96 26.16 -42.89 -17.76
N TYR A 97 24.90 -42.95 -18.22
CA TYR A 97 24.34 -44.09 -18.92
C TYR A 97 23.71 -43.62 -20.23
N GLY A 98 24.45 -43.80 -21.32
CA GLY A 98 24.05 -43.38 -22.65
C GLY A 98 22.93 -44.20 -23.30
N GLU A 99 22.28 -43.54 -24.27
CA GLU A 99 21.42 -44.07 -25.34
C GLU A 99 20.27 -45.04 -25.00
N GLY A 100 19.10 -44.45 -24.81
CA GLY A 100 17.81 -45.03 -25.20
C GLY A 100 17.07 -44.07 -26.14
N SER A 101 16.75 -44.51 -27.36
CA SER A 101 16.12 -43.67 -28.38
C SER A 101 14.63 -43.44 -28.09
N GLU A 102 14.24 -42.19 -27.85
CA GLU A 102 12.85 -41.75 -27.96
C GLU A 102 12.76 -40.51 -28.86
N ALA A 103 11.91 -40.61 -29.88
CA ALA A 103 11.57 -39.53 -30.78
C ALA A 103 10.07 -39.25 -30.65
N GLU A 104 9.71 -38.22 -29.90
CA GLU A 104 8.37 -37.63 -29.95
C GLU A 104 8.43 -36.20 -30.51
N LEU A 105 7.49 -35.92 -31.40
CA LEU A 105 7.47 -34.72 -32.23
C LEU A 105 6.55 -33.67 -31.60
N SER A 106 7.10 -32.49 -31.33
CA SER A 106 6.31 -31.25 -31.20
C SER A 106 6.27 -30.56 -32.56
N LEU A 107 5.08 -30.16 -33.03
CA LEU A 107 4.92 -29.55 -34.36
C LEU A 107 4.14 -28.23 -34.31
N GLU A 108 4.85 -27.19 -34.75
CA GLU A 108 4.36 -25.85 -35.13
C GLU A 108 5.25 -25.33 -36.27
N THR A 109 4.85 -24.43 -37.18
CA THR A 109 3.52 -23.96 -37.64
C THR A 109 3.78 -23.19 -38.97
N LEU A 110 2.74 -22.96 -39.79
CA LEU A 110 2.68 -22.11 -41.01
C LEU A 110 2.90 -22.74 -42.42
N CYS A 111 1.84 -22.54 -43.23
CA CYS A 111 1.81 -21.98 -44.60
C CYS A 111 2.23 -22.77 -45.86
N ASN A 112 1.25 -22.81 -46.78
CA ASN A 112 1.30 -22.66 -48.24
C ASN A 112 2.04 -23.68 -49.14
N GLY A 113 1.31 -24.06 -50.21
CA GLY A 113 1.87 -24.04 -51.57
C GLY A 113 2.22 -25.40 -52.20
N GLU A 114 1.24 -25.97 -52.91
CA GLU A 114 1.35 -26.80 -54.13
C GLU A 114 2.26 -28.06 -54.19
N HIS A 115 1.85 -28.96 -55.08
CA HIS A 115 2.56 -30.16 -55.56
C HIS A 115 2.82 -31.37 -54.63
N ASP A 116 1.98 -32.38 -54.90
CA ASP A 116 2.35 -33.76 -55.20
C ASP A 116 2.86 -34.76 -54.12
N CYS A 117 2.36 -35.98 -54.32
CA CYS A 117 2.88 -37.27 -53.86
C CYS A 117 2.74 -37.71 -52.39
N ARG A 118 1.86 -38.73 -52.25
CA ARG A 118 1.90 -39.88 -51.33
C ARG A 118 1.52 -39.69 -49.85
N ASP A 119 0.28 -40.10 -49.58
CA ASP A 119 -0.11 -40.72 -48.30
C ASP A 119 0.73 -41.98 -47.99
N PRO A 120 0.90 -42.28 -46.69
CA PRO A 120 0.77 -43.64 -46.19
C PRO A 120 -0.30 -43.75 -45.08
N ALA A 121 -1.34 -44.51 -45.41
CA ALA A 121 -2.24 -45.30 -44.55
C ALA A 121 -2.21 -45.12 -43.01
N PHE A 122 -3.39 -44.84 -42.45
CA PHE A 122 -3.81 -45.42 -41.16
C PHE A 122 -5.04 -46.30 -41.32
N LEU A 123 -5.05 -47.40 -40.56
CA LEU A 123 -6.00 -48.50 -40.68
C LEU A 123 -7.15 -48.34 -39.69
N THR A 124 -8.39 -48.47 -40.16
CA THR A 124 -9.54 -48.86 -39.32
C THR A 124 -10.18 -50.12 -39.90
N PRO A 125 -10.57 -51.10 -39.06
CA PRO A 125 -11.05 -52.38 -39.54
C PRO A 125 -12.53 -52.30 -39.96
N SER A 126 -12.84 -52.77 -41.17
CA SER A 126 -14.22 -52.99 -41.60
C SER A 126 -14.37 -54.38 -42.25
N PRO A 127 -15.16 -55.30 -41.67
CA PRO A 127 -15.29 -56.67 -42.17
C PRO A 127 -16.36 -56.75 -43.28
N ALA A 128 -16.08 -56.15 -44.45
CA ALA A 128 -16.97 -56.24 -45.62
C ALA A 128 -16.17 -56.61 -46.89
N LYS A 129 -16.10 -57.92 -47.17
CA LYS A 129 -15.48 -58.47 -48.39
C LYS A 129 -16.29 -58.09 -49.65
N ARG A 130 -16.11 -56.88 -50.19
CA ARG A 130 -16.58 -56.55 -51.55
C ARG A 130 -15.72 -57.29 -52.57
N LEU A 131 -16.21 -58.46 -53.01
CA LEU A 131 -15.63 -59.23 -54.11
C LEU A 131 -15.74 -58.42 -55.42
N SER A 132 -14.61 -57.92 -55.91
CA SER A 132 -14.57 -57.14 -57.15
C SER A 132 -14.94 -57.98 -58.38
N SER A 133 -15.95 -57.53 -59.13
CA SER A 133 -16.54 -58.20 -60.28
C SER A 133 -15.58 -58.52 -61.46
N ARG A 134 -14.33 -58.03 -61.42
CA ARG A 134 -13.29 -58.26 -62.46
C ARG A 134 -12.57 -59.62 -62.40
N LYS A 135 -12.82 -60.47 -61.41
CA LYS A 135 -12.25 -61.84 -61.36
C LYS A 135 -13.18 -62.92 -61.94
N VAL A 136 -14.49 -62.78 -61.82
CA VAL A 136 -15.47 -63.79 -62.30
C VAL A 136 -15.54 -63.83 -63.83
N ALA A 137 -15.53 -62.67 -64.50
CA ALA A 137 -15.60 -62.58 -65.96
C ALA A 137 -14.46 -63.34 -66.68
N ARG A 138 -13.26 -63.44 -66.08
CA ARG A 138 -12.13 -64.16 -66.69
C ARG A 138 -12.22 -65.68 -66.62
N TYR A 139 -12.98 -66.25 -65.67
CA TYR A 139 -13.22 -67.70 -65.63
C TYR A 139 -14.22 -68.16 -66.69
N LEU A 140 -15.22 -67.31 -67.02
CA LEU A 140 -16.21 -67.62 -68.06
C LEU A 140 -15.59 -67.65 -69.46
N HIS A 141 -14.69 -66.73 -69.79
CA HIS A 141 -14.00 -66.73 -71.09
C HIS A 141 -13.00 -67.89 -71.26
N GLN A 142 -12.56 -68.54 -70.18
CA GLN A 142 -11.58 -69.63 -70.24
C GLN A 142 -12.22 -71.03 -70.37
N SER A 143 -13.55 -71.14 -70.17
CA SER A 143 -14.29 -72.41 -70.25
C SER A 143 -15.12 -72.57 -71.53
N GLY A 144 -15.09 -71.60 -72.45
CA GLY A 144 -15.95 -71.54 -73.64
C GLY A 144 -15.29 -71.95 -74.97
N ALA A 145 -14.09 -72.54 -74.94
CA ALA A 145 -13.25 -72.67 -76.15
C ALA A 145 -12.57 -74.05 -76.30
N LEU A 146 -13.33 -75.15 -76.21
CA LEU A 146 -12.95 -76.46 -76.78
C LEU A 146 -14.21 -77.26 -77.20
N THR A 147 -14.02 -78.19 -78.15
CA THR A 147 -14.94 -79.26 -78.62
C THR A 147 -16.14 -78.90 -79.51
N VAL A 148 -15.90 -78.35 -80.71
CA VAL A 148 -16.71 -78.67 -81.93
C VAL A 148 -15.78 -78.78 -83.15
N GLU A 149 -14.82 -79.72 -83.11
CA GLU A 149 -13.91 -79.96 -84.26
C GLU A 149 -13.36 -81.40 -84.27
N ALA A 150 -14.26 -82.37 -84.52
CA ALA A 150 -13.92 -83.78 -84.74
C ALA A 150 -15.07 -84.52 -85.45
N LEU A 151 -15.35 -84.13 -86.70
CA LEU A 151 -16.13 -84.95 -87.63
C LEU A 151 -15.18 -85.46 -88.71
N GLN A 152 -14.86 -86.75 -88.62
CA GLN A 152 -13.94 -87.45 -89.51
C GLN A 152 -14.73 -88.56 -90.23
N ASP A 153 -14.48 -88.70 -91.52
CA ASP A 153 -15.25 -89.45 -92.54
C ASP A 153 -14.26 -90.36 -93.31
N PRO A 154 -14.63 -91.45 -94.04
CA PRO A 154 -15.89 -92.21 -94.13
C PRO A 154 -15.73 -93.75 -93.90
N ALA A 155 -16.83 -94.49 -94.15
CA ALA A 155 -16.91 -95.89 -94.67
C ALA A 155 -16.84 -97.10 -93.68
N PRO A 156 -17.43 -98.27 -94.03
CA PRO A 156 -18.13 -98.62 -95.28
C PRO A 156 -19.63 -98.94 -95.15
N ASP A 157 -20.35 -98.90 -96.27
CA ASP A 157 -21.71 -99.42 -96.40
C ASP A 157 -21.80 -100.94 -96.14
N PRO A 158 -22.71 -101.41 -95.28
CA PRO A 158 -23.28 -102.74 -95.39
C PRO A 158 -24.40 -102.71 -96.43
N VAL A 159 -24.06 -103.09 -97.65
CA VAL A 159 -25.01 -103.24 -98.76
C VAL A 159 -26.01 -104.37 -98.43
N GLU A 160 -27.30 -103.99 -98.38
CA GLU A 160 -28.45 -104.81 -98.78
C GLU A 160 -28.85 -105.99 -97.85
N GLY A 161 -29.94 -105.79 -97.08
CA GLY A 161 -30.37 -106.73 -96.03
C GLY A 161 -31.84 -106.63 -95.62
N MET A 162 -32.74 -106.38 -96.58
CA MET A 162 -34.21 -106.27 -96.42
C MET A 162 -34.73 -105.01 -95.73
N GLU A 163 -35.92 -104.60 -96.16
CA GLU A 163 -36.67 -103.47 -95.62
C GLU A 163 -36.95 -103.65 -94.11
N GLU A 164 -36.30 -102.85 -93.26
CA GLU A 164 -37.00 -102.37 -92.07
C GLU A 164 -38.22 -101.60 -92.59
N ASP A 165 -39.40 -102.18 -92.36
CA ASP A 165 -40.66 -101.69 -92.91
C ASP A 165 -40.83 -100.20 -92.56
N ILE A 166 -41.36 -99.41 -93.50
CA ILE A 166 -41.51 -97.96 -93.31
C ILE A 166 -42.36 -97.70 -92.05
N ALA A 167 -43.26 -98.63 -91.72
CA ALA A 167 -44.01 -98.69 -90.47
C ALA A 167 -43.12 -98.68 -89.20
N ASP A 168 -42.06 -99.49 -89.11
CA ASP A 168 -41.20 -99.56 -87.92
C ASP A 168 -40.42 -98.26 -87.70
N LYS A 169 -39.96 -97.63 -88.79
CA LYS A 169 -39.32 -96.31 -88.76
C LYS A 169 -40.29 -95.21 -88.34
N VAL A 170 -41.55 -95.28 -88.78
CA VAL A 170 -42.62 -94.38 -88.32
C VAL A 170 -42.91 -94.58 -86.84
N VAL A 171 -43.08 -95.83 -86.37
CA VAL A 171 -43.33 -96.13 -84.93
C VAL A 171 -42.16 -95.68 -84.04
N PHE A 172 -40.92 -95.84 -84.50
CA PHE A 172 -39.76 -95.29 -83.80
C PHE A 172 -39.80 -93.76 -83.72
N LEU A 173 -40.12 -93.08 -84.84
CA LEU A 173 -40.25 -91.62 -84.86
C LEU A 173 -41.43 -91.12 -84.01
N GLU A 174 -42.58 -91.79 -84.03
CA GLU A 174 -43.73 -91.48 -83.17
C GLU A 174 -43.38 -91.61 -81.68
N LYS A 175 -42.70 -92.70 -81.30
CA LYS A 175 -42.20 -92.87 -79.92
C LYS A 175 -41.20 -91.78 -79.56
N ARG A 176 -40.26 -91.44 -80.46
CA ARG A 176 -39.26 -90.39 -80.29
C ARG A 176 -39.90 -89.00 -80.15
N VAL A 177 -40.95 -88.72 -80.93
CA VAL A 177 -41.77 -87.50 -80.82
C VAL A 177 -42.50 -87.48 -79.49
N SER A 178 -43.13 -88.58 -79.06
CA SER A 178 -43.82 -88.65 -77.76
C SER A 178 -42.87 -88.53 -76.56
N GLU A 179 -41.64 -89.01 -76.68
CA GLU A 179 -40.57 -88.76 -75.69
C GLU A 179 -40.19 -87.27 -75.68
N LEU A 180 -39.96 -86.65 -76.83
CA LEU A 180 -39.67 -85.21 -76.94
C LEU A 180 -40.83 -84.32 -76.46
N GLU A 181 -42.09 -84.72 -76.66
CA GLU A 181 -43.28 -84.03 -76.14
C GLU A 181 -43.34 -84.08 -74.60
N LYS A 182 -42.98 -85.22 -74.00
CA LYS A 182 -42.89 -85.37 -72.55
C LYS A 182 -41.72 -84.57 -71.98
N ASP A 183 -40.56 -84.60 -72.64
CA ASP A 183 -39.38 -83.84 -72.23
C ASP A 183 -39.61 -82.33 -72.36
N THR A 184 -40.30 -81.87 -73.41
CA THR A 184 -40.67 -80.45 -73.57
C THR A 184 -41.74 -80.02 -72.56
N ALA A 185 -42.70 -80.88 -72.21
CA ALA A 185 -43.64 -80.60 -71.12
C ALA A 185 -42.95 -80.51 -69.75
N ALA A 186 -42.09 -81.48 -69.41
CA ALA A 186 -41.34 -81.50 -68.15
C ALA A 186 -40.35 -80.31 -68.05
N SER A 187 -39.68 -79.96 -69.15
CA SER A 187 -38.84 -78.77 -69.27
C SER A 187 -39.65 -77.47 -69.11
N GLY A 188 -40.87 -77.42 -69.67
CA GLY A 188 -41.81 -76.32 -69.50
C GLY A 188 -42.25 -76.13 -68.04
N GLU A 189 -42.56 -77.22 -67.32
CA GLU A 189 -42.82 -77.19 -65.88
C GLU A 189 -41.61 -76.75 -65.07
N GLN A 190 -40.42 -77.29 -65.35
CA GLN A 190 -39.20 -76.89 -64.67
C GLN A 190 -38.92 -75.39 -64.88
N HIS A 191 -39.12 -74.89 -66.10
CA HIS A 191 -38.97 -73.48 -66.41
C HIS A 191 -40.00 -72.61 -65.71
N SER A 192 -41.25 -73.06 -65.53
CA SER A 192 -42.27 -72.30 -64.77
C SER A 192 -41.94 -72.23 -63.28
N ARG A 193 -41.47 -73.33 -62.68
CA ARG A 193 -41.00 -73.36 -61.27
C ARG A 193 -39.81 -72.44 -61.07
N LEU A 194 -38.78 -72.54 -61.91
CA LEU A 194 -37.61 -71.66 -61.86
C LEU A 194 -37.97 -70.18 -62.05
N ARG A 195 -38.95 -69.85 -62.91
CA ARG A 195 -39.48 -68.47 -63.02
C ARG A 195 -40.13 -67.99 -61.72
N GLN A 196 -40.92 -68.83 -61.06
CA GLN A 196 -41.59 -68.49 -59.80
C GLN A 196 -40.58 -68.32 -58.65
N GLU A 197 -39.61 -69.23 -58.52
CA GLU A 197 -38.52 -69.14 -57.54
C GLU A 197 -37.66 -67.90 -57.79
N ASN A 198 -37.30 -67.61 -59.04
CA ASN A 198 -36.55 -66.41 -59.40
C ASN A 198 -37.32 -65.13 -59.05
N LEU A 199 -38.63 -65.07 -59.31
CA LEU A 199 -39.49 -63.95 -58.93
C LEU A 199 -39.51 -63.75 -57.40
N GLN A 200 -39.64 -64.83 -56.62
CA GLN A 200 -39.57 -64.76 -55.15
C GLN A 200 -38.20 -64.27 -54.65
N LEU A 201 -37.10 -64.74 -55.26
CA LEU A 201 -35.75 -64.29 -54.93
C LEU A 201 -35.55 -62.81 -55.27
N VAL A 202 -36.09 -62.32 -56.40
CA VAL A 202 -36.06 -60.89 -56.76
C VAL A 202 -36.84 -60.05 -55.75
N HIS A 203 -38.07 -60.45 -55.37
CA HIS A 203 -38.82 -59.73 -54.34
C HIS A 203 -38.09 -59.69 -53.00
N ARG A 204 -37.47 -60.81 -52.59
CA ARG A 204 -36.68 -60.89 -51.35
C ARG A 204 -35.41 -60.03 -51.43
N ALA A 205 -34.73 -60.01 -52.56
CA ALA A 205 -33.55 -59.17 -52.78
C ALA A 205 -33.93 -57.69 -52.68
N ASN A 206 -34.98 -57.25 -53.37
CA ASN A 206 -35.46 -55.87 -53.33
C ASN A 206 -35.83 -55.43 -51.90
N ALA A 207 -36.54 -56.28 -51.14
CA ALA A 207 -36.89 -55.98 -49.75
C ALA A 207 -35.66 -55.86 -48.83
N LEU A 208 -34.63 -56.69 -49.03
CA LEU A 208 -33.35 -56.57 -48.31
C LEU A 208 -32.55 -55.35 -48.72
N GLU A 209 -32.59 -54.95 -50.00
CA GLU A 209 -31.97 -53.71 -50.46
C GLU A 209 -32.66 -52.46 -49.89
N GLU A 210 -34.00 -52.46 -49.79
CA GLU A 210 -34.76 -51.38 -49.15
C GLU A 210 -34.43 -51.28 -47.66
N GLN A 211 -34.40 -52.41 -46.94
CA GLN A 211 -33.96 -52.45 -45.54
C GLN A 211 -32.52 -51.96 -45.36
N LEU A 212 -31.60 -52.33 -46.25
CA LEU A 212 -30.21 -51.86 -46.20
C LEU A 212 -30.14 -50.35 -46.43
N LYS A 213 -30.81 -49.82 -47.45
CA LYS A 213 -30.86 -48.37 -47.74
C LYS A 213 -31.46 -47.58 -46.57
N GLU A 214 -32.51 -48.11 -45.94
CA GLU A 214 -33.15 -47.49 -44.78
C GLU A 214 -32.26 -47.56 -43.52
N GLN A 215 -31.49 -48.64 -43.34
CA GLN A 215 -30.49 -48.75 -42.26
C GLN A 215 -29.28 -47.83 -42.49
N GLU A 216 -28.78 -47.73 -43.73
CA GLU A 216 -27.71 -46.80 -44.12
C GLU A 216 -28.15 -45.35 -43.89
N LEU A 217 -29.38 -44.99 -44.27
CA LEU A 217 -29.94 -43.66 -44.05
C LEU A 217 -30.06 -43.34 -42.55
N ARG A 218 -30.64 -44.24 -41.73
CA ARG A 218 -30.70 -44.07 -40.26
C ARG A 218 -29.32 -43.93 -39.62
N ALA A 219 -28.34 -44.71 -40.07
CA ALA A 219 -26.96 -44.63 -39.56
C ALA A 219 -26.31 -43.28 -39.91
N CYS A 220 -26.52 -42.78 -41.12
CA CYS A 220 -26.08 -41.46 -41.53
C CYS A 220 -26.76 -40.34 -40.73
N GLU A 221 -28.07 -40.42 -40.50
CA GLU A 221 -28.82 -39.44 -39.69
C GLU A 221 -28.30 -39.38 -38.25
N MET A 222 -28.16 -40.53 -37.57
CA MET A 222 -27.59 -40.59 -36.21
C MET A 222 -26.15 -40.03 -36.17
N ALA A 223 -25.30 -40.36 -37.15
CA ALA A 223 -23.94 -39.86 -37.22
C ALA A 223 -23.88 -38.33 -37.43
N LEU A 224 -24.80 -37.78 -38.23
CA LEU A 224 -24.92 -36.32 -38.42
C LEU A 224 -25.44 -35.62 -37.16
N GLU A 225 -26.39 -36.22 -36.44
CA GLU A 225 -26.88 -35.69 -35.16
C GLU A 225 -25.78 -35.68 -34.10
N GLU A 226 -25.03 -36.77 -33.92
CA GLU A 226 -23.92 -36.82 -32.97
C GLU A 226 -22.78 -35.89 -33.37
N ALA A 227 -22.43 -35.80 -34.66
CA ALA A 227 -21.47 -34.81 -35.14
C ALA A 227 -21.93 -33.37 -34.87
N ARG A 228 -23.23 -33.09 -34.96
CA ARG A 228 -23.81 -31.80 -34.58
C ARG A 228 -23.74 -31.54 -33.08
N ARG A 229 -24.11 -32.51 -32.24
CA ARG A 229 -24.04 -32.42 -30.77
C ARG A 229 -22.61 -32.15 -30.29
N HIS A 230 -21.63 -32.86 -30.84
CA HIS A 230 -20.21 -32.64 -30.53
C HIS A 230 -19.75 -31.22 -30.92
N ARG A 231 -20.09 -30.72 -32.11
CA ARG A 231 -19.78 -29.33 -32.50
C ARG A 231 -20.43 -28.32 -31.57
N GLU A 232 -21.70 -28.52 -31.21
CA GLU A 232 -22.40 -27.63 -30.29
C GLU A 232 -21.79 -27.62 -28.88
N LEU A 233 -21.28 -28.75 -28.39
CA LEU A 233 -20.58 -28.86 -27.11
C LEU A 233 -19.20 -28.17 -27.16
N VAL A 234 -18.40 -28.47 -28.18
CA VAL A 234 -17.08 -27.84 -28.39
C VAL A 234 -17.22 -26.32 -28.44
N CYS A 235 -18.15 -25.79 -29.24
CA CYS A 235 -18.36 -24.35 -29.32
C CYS A 235 -18.94 -23.73 -28.04
N ARG A 236 -19.54 -24.49 -27.11
CA ARG A 236 -19.87 -23.96 -25.77
C ARG A 236 -18.62 -23.85 -24.91
N MET A 237 -17.83 -24.92 -24.83
CA MET A 237 -16.58 -24.95 -24.08
C MET A 237 -15.57 -23.89 -24.58
N GLU A 238 -15.48 -23.67 -25.89
CA GLU A 238 -14.64 -22.61 -26.47
C GLU A 238 -15.06 -21.20 -26.02
N ARG A 239 -16.38 -20.94 -25.91
CA ARG A 239 -16.91 -19.65 -25.43
C ARG A 239 -16.72 -19.50 -23.92
N GLU A 240 -17.00 -20.54 -23.15
CA GLU A 240 -16.78 -20.56 -21.70
C GLU A 240 -15.30 -20.29 -21.38
N ARG A 241 -14.38 -20.95 -22.09
CA ARG A 241 -12.94 -20.69 -22.01
C ARG A 241 -12.56 -19.26 -22.42
N SER A 242 -13.18 -18.70 -23.47
CA SER A 242 -12.93 -17.31 -23.89
C SER A 242 -13.31 -16.34 -22.78
N ILE A 243 -14.51 -16.49 -22.20
CA ILE A 243 -15.02 -15.64 -21.12
C ILE A 243 -14.14 -15.78 -19.86
N GLU A 244 -13.68 -16.98 -19.52
CA GLU A 244 -12.75 -17.19 -18.40
C GLU A 244 -11.39 -16.52 -18.65
N VAL A 245 -10.83 -16.65 -19.85
CA VAL A 245 -9.58 -15.98 -20.24
C VAL A 245 -9.74 -14.46 -20.21
N GLU A 246 -10.83 -13.92 -20.75
CA GLU A 246 -11.15 -12.49 -20.73
C GLU A 246 -11.30 -11.97 -19.28
N SER A 247 -11.98 -12.73 -18.41
CA SER A 247 -12.13 -12.38 -16.99
C SER A 247 -10.80 -12.41 -16.22
N LEU A 248 -9.91 -13.36 -16.53
CA LEU A 248 -8.59 -13.43 -15.92
C LEU A 248 -7.66 -12.32 -16.46
N GLN A 249 -7.74 -11.99 -17.74
CA GLN A 249 -7.02 -10.87 -18.36
C GLN A 249 -7.43 -9.53 -17.76
N ALA A 250 -8.74 -9.27 -17.61
CA ALA A 250 -9.24 -8.06 -16.97
C ALA A 250 -8.75 -7.93 -15.51
N ARG A 251 -8.73 -9.03 -14.76
CA ARG A 251 -8.22 -9.03 -13.38
C ARG A 251 -6.70 -8.86 -13.29
N LEU A 252 -5.94 -9.36 -14.26
CA LEU A 252 -4.50 -9.09 -14.37
C LEU A 252 -4.25 -7.61 -14.66
N GLN A 253 -4.99 -7.02 -15.61
CA GLN A 253 -4.89 -5.58 -15.93
C GLN A 253 -5.19 -4.70 -14.70
N GLN A 254 -6.25 -4.99 -13.95
CA GLN A 254 -6.56 -4.28 -12.71
C GLN A 254 -5.41 -4.38 -11.69
N LEU A 255 -4.84 -5.58 -11.50
CA LEU A 255 -3.71 -5.75 -10.57
C LEU A 255 -2.43 -5.06 -11.06
N ASP A 256 -2.18 -4.99 -12.36
CA ASP A 256 -1.06 -4.25 -12.94
C ASP A 256 -1.24 -2.73 -12.79
N GLU A 257 -2.47 -2.22 -12.93
CA GLU A 257 -2.85 -0.83 -12.67
C GLU A 257 -2.64 -0.47 -11.18
N GLU A 258 -3.20 -1.24 -10.25
CA GLU A 258 -3.02 -1.08 -8.80
C GLU A 258 -1.53 -1.14 -8.39
N ASN A 259 -0.75 -2.05 -9.00
CA ASN A 259 0.70 -2.10 -8.79
C ASN A 259 1.42 -0.88 -9.38
N GLY A 260 0.97 -0.35 -10.52
CA GLY A 260 1.47 0.87 -11.12
C GLY A 260 1.27 2.08 -10.22
N GLU A 261 0.06 2.25 -9.67
CA GLU A 261 -0.29 3.29 -8.70
C GLU A 261 0.62 3.21 -7.46
N LEU A 262 0.69 2.04 -6.80
CA LEU A 262 1.57 1.83 -5.64
C LEU A 262 3.05 2.14 -5.94
N ARG A 263 3.56 1.74 -7.11
CA ARG A 263 4.92 2.06 -7.57
C ARG A 263 5.13 3.56 -7.75
N SER A 264 4.12 4.29 -8.23
CA SER A 264 4.17 5.74 -8.43
C SER A 264 4.06 6.55 -7.12
N CYS A 265 3.31 6.09 -6.13
CA CYS A 265 3.22 6.72 -4.82
C CYS A 265 4.50 6.52 -3.98
N THR A 266 5.15 5.36 -4.14
CA THR A 266 6.38 4.98 -3.41
C THR A 266 7.48 6.07 -3.40
N PRO A 267 7.93 6.66 -4.52
CA PRO A 267 8.96 7.70 -4.50
C PRO A 267 8.53 8.98 -3.78
N CYS A 268 7.26 9.40 -3.88
CA CYS A 268 6.74 10.57 -3.17
C CYS A 268 6.74 10.36 -1.65
N LEU A 269 6.38 9.16 -1.19
CA LEU A 269 6.46 8.79 0.22
C LEU A 269 7.92 8.74 0.72
N LYS A 270 8.85 8.19 -0.07
CA LYS A 270 10.29 8.18 0.26
C LYS A 270 10.86 9.59 0.41
N ALA A 271 10.61 10.49 -0.55
CA ALA A 271 11.08 11.87 -0.48
C ALA A 271 10.50 12.63 0.73
N ASN A 272 9.26 12.33 1.14
CA ASN A 272 8.69 12.87 2.38
C ASN A 272 9.34 12.30 3.64
N ILE A 273 9.69 11.02 3.67
CA ILE A 273 10.44 10.41 4.77
C ILE A 273 11.82 11.06 4.88
N GLU A 274 12.58 11.14 3.78
CA GLU A 274 13.91 11.76 3.73
C GLU A 274 13.88 13.21 4.24
N ARG A 275 12.91 14.02 3.78
CA ARG A 275 12.72 15.41 4.26
C ARG A 275 12.41 15.48 5.77
N LEU A 276 11.55 14.60 6.29
CA LEU A 276 11.22 14.56 7.72
C LEU A 276 12.40 14.06 8.56
N GLU A 277 13.25 13.18 8.03
CA GLU A 277 14.50 12.76 8.66
C GLU A 277 15.52 13.89 8.73
N GLU A 278 15.65 14.71 7.67
CA GLU A 278 16.46 15.93 7.70
C GLU A 278 15.93 16.97 8.71
N GLU A 279 14.62 17.22 8.74
CA GLU A 279 13.99 18.15 9.69
C GLU A 279 14.21 17.69 11.13
N LYS A 280 14.05 16.38 11.40
CA LYS A 280 14.37 15.76 12.69
C LYS A 280 15.84 15.95 13.06
N GLN A 281 16.79 15.74 12.13
CA GLN A 281 18.21 15.90 12.43
C GLN A 281 18.56 17.35 12.76
N LYS A 282 18.05 18.32 11.99
CA LYS A 282 18.23 19.77 12.26
C LYS A 282 17.74 20.14 13.67
N LEU A 283 16.55 19.65 14.08
CA LEU A 283 16.01 19.88 15.42
C LEU A 283 16.82 19.20 16.53
N LEU A 284 17.41 18.03 16.28
CA LEU A 284 18.33 17.38 17.22
C LEU A 284 19.61 18.20 17.40
N ASP A 285 20.23 18.65 16.31
CA ASP A 285 21.44 19.48 16.33
C ASP A 285 21.18 20.81 17.09
N GLU A 286 20.02 21.45 16.85
CA GLU A 286 19.57 22.64 17.58
C GLU A 286 19.33 22.37 19.08
N MET A 287 18.73 21.22 19.44
CA MET A 287 18.54 20.83 20.83
C MET A 287 19.87 20.55 21.54
N GLU A 288 20.84 19.94 20.87
CA GLU A 288 22.19 19.74 21.40
C GLU A 288 22.91 21.08 21.63
N GLU A 289 22.83 22.02 20.67
CA GLU A 289 23.42 23.35 20.81
C GLU A 289 22.79 24.14 21.98
N LEU A 290 21.46 24.13 22.10
CA LEU A 290 20.76 24.79 23.21
C LEU A 290 21.09 24.14 24.56
N SER A 291 21.26 22.81 24.60
CA SER A 291 21.67 22.08 25.81
C SER A 291 23.09 22.44 26.24
N LEU A 292 24.02 22.58 25.29
CA LEU A 292 25.39 23.04 25.53
C LEU A 292 25.40 24.48 26.08
N ARG A 293 24.71 25.41 25.40
CA ARG A 293 24.57 26.82 25.84
C ARG A 293 23.97 26.92 27.24
N LEU A 294 22.97 26.09 27.56
CA LEU A 294 22.35 26.03 28.89
C LEU A 294 23.34 25.52 29.94
N SER A 295 24.14 24.49 29.63
CA SER A 295 25.19 23.97 30.52
C SER A 295 26.25 25.03 30.82
N ASP A 296 26.71 25.75 29.80
CA ASP A 296 27.69 26.84 29.94
C ASP A 296 27.16 27.95 30.84
N GLU A 297 25.92 28.39 30.64
CA GLU A 297 25.28 29.39 31.51
C GLU A 297 25.06 28.88 32.95
N GLN A 298 24.74 27.60 33.13
CA GLN A 298 24.69 26.99 34.47
C GLN A 298 26.07 26.93 35.14
N GLU A 299 27.16 26.75 34.39
CA GLU A 299 28.52 26.83 34.90
C GLU A 299 28.94 28.28 35.21
N ASN A 300 28.62 29.24 34.34
CA ASN A 300 28.86 30.67 34.54
C ASN A 300 28.13 31.19 35.78
N ARG A 301 26.86 30.78 35.98
CA ARG A 301 26.08 31.09 37.18
C ARG A 301 26.71 30.52 38.45
N ARG A 302 27.23 29.28 38.42
CA ARG A 302 27.99 28.67 39.54
C ARG A 302 29.24 29.49 39.85
N LYS A 303 30.10 29.74 38.85
CA LYS A 303 31.32 30.57 38.96
C LYS A 303 31.06 31.98 39.49
N LEU A 304 29.91 32.59 39.17
CA LEU A 304 29.53 33.90 39.70
C LEU A 304 29.04 33.81 41.15
N GLY A 305 28.25 32.77 41.48
CA GLY A 305 27.84 32.48 42.86
C GLY A 305 29.03 32.23 43.79
N ASP A 306 30.02 31.45 43.35
CA ASP A 306 31.25 31.17 44.11
C ASP A 306 32.06 32.45 44.37
N ARG A 307 32.19 33.32 43.36
CA ARG A 307 32.85 34.64 43.51
C ARG A 307 32.11 35.54 44.50
N LEU A 308 30.79 35.64 44.39
CA LEU A 308 29.96 36.43 45.32
C LEU A 308 30.05 35.89 46.75
N SER A 309 30.11 34.58 46.93
CA SER A 309 30.32 33.94 48.24
C SER A 309 31.70 34.29 48.81
N HIS A 310 32.75 34.20 48.00
CA HIS A 310 34.10 34.58 48.39
C HIS A 310 34.22 36.06 48.78
N GLU A 311 33.64 36.97 48.00
CA GLU A 311 33.61 38.41 48.30
C GLU A 311 32.85 38.70 49.60
N ARG A 312 31.70 38.05 49.84
CA ARG A 312 30.96 38.15 51.11
C ARG A 312 31.78 37.67 52.29
N HIS A 313 32.47 36.54 52.17
CA HIS A 313 33.36 36.03 53.23
C HIS A 313 34.56 36.95 53.46
N GLN A 314 35.16 37.49 52.40
CA GLN A 314 36.28 38.43 52.54
C GLN A 314 35.85 39.72 53.23
N PHE A 315 34.73 40.32 52.78
CA PHE A 315 34.16 41.51 53.42
C PHE A 315 33.81 41.27 54.90
N GLN A 316 33.29 40.09 55.25
CA GLN A 316 32.98 39.75 56.63
C GLN A 316 34.26 39.62 57.49
N ARG A 317 35.34 39.02 56.98
CA ARG A 317 36.66 39.01 57.67
C ARG A 317 37.22 40.42 57.85
N ASP A 318 37.16 41.26 56.82
CA ASP A 318 37.67 42.64 56.87
C ASP A 318 36.84 43.50 57.86
N LYS A 319 35.53 43.25 57.94
CA LYS A 319 34.64 43.83 58.94
C LYS A 319 34.97 43.37 60.36
N GLU A 320 35.27 42.08 60.56
CA GLU A 320 35.71 41.56 61.86
C GLU A 320 37.05 42.17 62.28
N ALA A 321 38.07 42.17 61.39
CA ALA A 321 39.38 42.77 61.67
C ALA A 321 39.32 44.29 61.94
N THR A 322 38.43 45.02 61.25
CA THR A 322 38.21 46.45 61.54
C THR A 322 37.45 46.67 62.85
N GLN A 323 36.56 45.75 63.25
CA GLN A 323 35.93 45.77 64.57
C GLN A 323 36.94 45.49 65.69
N GLU A 324 37.81 44.50 65.56
CA GLU A 324 38.91 44.22 66.50
C GLU A 324 39.81 45.46 66.71
N LEU A 325 40.21 46.12 65.61
CA LEU A 325 41.00 47.36 65.68
C LEU A 325 40.24 48.50 66.41
N ILE A 326 38.94 48.63 66.19
CA ILE A 326 38.10 49.62 66.90
C ILE A 326 38.05 49.29 68.40
N GLU A 327 37.94 48.02 68.77
CA GLU A 327 37.95 47.60 70.17
C GLU A 327 39.31 47.85 70.86
N ASP A 328 40.42 47.58 70.18
CA ASP A 328 41.74 47.87 70.73
C ASP A 328 42.01 49.38 70.86
N LEU A 329 41.55 50.19 69.91
CA LEU A 329 41.58 51.66 70.04
C LEU A 329 40.67 52.16 71.17
N ARG A 330 39.51 51.53 71.42
CA ARG A 330 38.64 51.83 72.57
C ARG A 330 39.35 51.52 73.89
N LYS A 331 39.94 50.33 74.04
CA LYS A 331 40.74 49.95 75.22
C LYS A 331 41.89 50.94 75.47
N GLN A 332 42.61 51.34 74.42
CA GLN A 332 43.67 52.35 74.52
C GLN A 332 43.16 53.73 74.93
N LEU A 333 42.00 54.17 74.42
CA LEU A 333 41.35 55.42 74.81
C LEU A 333 40.89 55.38 76.27
N GLU A 334 40.31 54.28 76.74
CA GLU A 334 39.92 54.08 78.14
C GLU A 334 41.14 54.14 79.06
N HIS A 335 42.23 53.43 78.74
CA HIS A 335 43.49 53.53 79.48
C HIS A 335 44.05 54.96 79.51
N LEU A 336 44.00 55.69 78.39
CA LEU A 336 44.45 57.08 78.32
C LEU A 336 43.57 58.03 79.15
N GLN A 337 42.25 57.79 79.19
CA GLN A 337 41.31 58.55 80.02
C GLN A 337 41.58 58.33 81.51
N LEU A 338 41.77 57.08 81.94
CA LEU A 338 42.16 56.75 83.32
C LEU A 338 43.48 57.42 83.70
N PHE A 339 44.50 57.33 82.85
CA PHE A 339 45.80 57.98 83.08
C PHE A 339 45.69 59.51 83.17
N LYS A 340 44.86 60.16 82.34
CA LYS A 340 44.59 61.60 82.44
C LYS A 340 43.91 61.95 83.77
N LEU A 341 42.91 61.17 84.17
CA LEU A 341 42.19 61.38 85.44
C LEU A 341 43.14 61.26 86.63
N GLU A 342 44.03 60.27 86.62
CA GLU A 342 45.10 60.11 87.61
C GLU A 342 46.13 61.26 87.62
N ALA A 343 46.43 61.84 86.46
CA ALA A 343 47.35 62.97 86.33
C ALA A 343 46.70 64.29 86.79
N GLU A 344 45.41 64.49 86.52
CA GLU A 344 44.60 65.60 87.03
C GLU A 344 44.34 65.49 88.53
N GLN A 345 44.15 64.27 89.06
CA GLN A 345 44.10 64.04 90.51
C GLN A 345 45.42 64.43 91.21
N ARG A 346 46.54 64.40 90.48
CA ARG A 346 47.86 64.91 90.91
C ARG A 346 48.11 66.40 90.58
N ARG A 347 47.25 67.06 89.81
CA ARG A 347 47.28 68.51 89.47
C ARG A 347 45.92 69.17 89.73
N GLY A 348 45.72 69.67 90.96
CA GLY A 348 44.46 70.24 91.42
C GLY A 348 43.79 71.28 90.48
N ARG A 349 42.46 71.27 90.45
CA ARG A 349 41.59 72.05 89.54
C ARG A 349 41.90 73.56 89.51
N GLY A 350 42.23 74.08 88.33
CA GLY A 350 42.38 75.52 88.06
C GLY A 350 41.06 76.19 87.62
N SER A 351 40.71 77.33 88.23
CA SER A 351 39.40 77.99 88.07
C SER A 351 39.32 78.94 86.86
N SER A 352 39.56 78.44 85.64
CA SER A 352 39.63 79.28 84.41
C SER A 352 38.54 79.00 83.35
N MET A 353 37.53 78.17 83.64
CA MET A 353 36.58 77.71 82.61
C MET A 353 35.39 78.65 82.32
N GLY A 354 34.85 79.35 83.33
CA GLY A 354 33.53 80.00 83.22
C GLY A 354 33.38 81.07 82.13
N LEU A 355 34.45 81.78 81.77
CA LEU A 355 34.41 82.80 80.71
C LEU A 355 34.50 82.20 79.30
N GLN A 356 35.15 81.04 79.17
CA GLN A 356 35.19 80.29 77.91
C GLN A 356 33.85 79.58 77.65
N GLU A 357 33.23 79.03 78.69
CA GLU A 357 31.91 78.39 78.60
C GLU A 357 30.81 79.36 78.14
N TYR A 358 30.84 80.63 78.53
CA TYR A 358 29.87 81.63 78.07
C TYR A 358 30.01 81.92 76.56
N ASN A 359 31.23 82.13 76.07
CA ASN A 359 31.48 82.34 74.64
C ASN A 359 31.16 81.08 73.80
N SER A 360 31.41 79.89 74.35
CA SER A 360 30.97 78.63 73.73
C SER A 360 29.45 78.53 73.64
N ARG A 361 28.69 78.86 74.69
CA ARG A 361 27.22 78.79 74.69
C ARG A 361 26.56 79.74 73.68
N THR A 362 27.09 80.94 73.49
CA THR A 362 26.57 81.87 72.47
C THR A 362 26.76 81.30 71.06
N ARG A 363 27.97 80.80 70.77
CA ARG A 363 28.30 80.18 69.47
C ARG A 363 27.54 78.86 69.23
N GLU A 364 27.28 78.10 70.30
CA GLU A 364 26.43 76.91 70.29
C GLU A 364 25.00 77.27 69.90
N SER A 365 24.40 78.29 70.52
CA SER A 365 23.06 78.79 70.14
C SER A 365 22.97 79.28 68.69
N GLU A 366 24.02 79.91 68.16
CA GLU A 366 24.09 80.31 66.74
C GLU A 366 24.12 79.09 65.81
N LEU A 367 24.96 78.11 66.12
CA LEU A 367 25.04 76.84 65.37
C LEU A 367 23.74 76.03 65.47
N GLU A 368 23.05 76.03 66.61
CA GLU A 368 21.75 75.40 66.77
C GLU A 368 20.65 76.08 65.95
N GLN A 369 20.71 77.41 65.78
CA GLN A 369 19.79 78.13 64.89
C GLN A 369 20.08 77.79 63.42
N GLU A 370 21.36 77.75 63.03
CA GLU A 370 21.75 77.37 61.66
C GLU A 370 21.42 75.91 61.35
N VAL A 371 21.63 74.97 62.29
CA VAL A 371 21.20 73.57 62.14
C VAL A 371 19.68 73.46 62.03
N ARG A 372 18.91 74.27 62.78
CA ARG A 372 17.44 74.31 62.62
C ARG A 372 17.02 74.85 61.26
N ARG A 373 17.68 75.89 60.76
CA ARG A 373 17.48 76.47 59.42
C ARG A 373 17.78 75.44 58.33
N LEU A 374 18.97 74.84 58.34
CA LEU A 374 19.40 73.80 57.40
C LEU A 374 18.52 72.55 57.45
N LYS A 375 18.01 72.16 58.63
CA LYS A 375 17.03 71.06 58.77
C LYS A 375 15.64 71.42 58.24
N GLN A 376 15.28 72.70 58.15
CA GLN A 376 14.05 73.13 57.49
C GLN A 376 14.25 73.17 55.97
N ASP A 377 15.35 73.76 55.50
CA ASP A 377 15.70 73.81 54.07
C ASP A 377 15.82 72.40 53.47
N ASN A 378 16.43 71.45 54.18
CA ASN A 378 16.49 70.04 53.74
C ASN A 378 15.10 69.36 53.67
N ARG A 379 14.17 69.73 54.56
CA ARG A 379 12.79 69.21 54.48
C ARG A 379 12.08 69.78 53.27
N ASN A 380 12.15 71.10 53.06
CA ASN A 380 11.58 71.76 51.89
C ASN A 380 12.17 71.20 50.57
N LEU A 381 13.50 70.99 50.50
CA LEU A 381 14.16 70.39 49.34
C LEU A 381 13.76 68.94 49.10
N LYS A 382 13.54 68.17 50.17
CA LYS A 382 13.05 66.79 50.05
C LYS A 382 11.61 66.77 49.54
N GLU A 383 10.73 67.61 50.09
CA GLU A 383 9.34 67.76 49.62
C GLU A 383 9.30 68.13 48.13
N GLN A 384 10.15 69.07 47.67
CA GLN A 384 10.29 69.39 46.25
C GLN A 384 10.84 68.24 45.40
N ASN A 385 11.78 67.44 45.92
CA ASN A 385 12.32 66.28 45.22
C ASN A 385 11.26 65.18 45.09
N ASP A 386 10.52 64.89 46.16
CA ASP A 386 9.44 63.91 46.20
C ASP A 386 8.31 64.33 45.22
N GLU A 387 7.98 65.63 45.12
CA GLU A 387 7.01 66.14 44.14
C GLU A 387 7.52 66.05 42.68
N LEU A 388 8.80 66.36 42.42
CA LEU A 388 9.40 66.18 41.09
C LEU A 388 9.47 64.70 40.68
N ASN A 389 9.78 63.80 41.60
CA ASN A 389 9.73 62.36 41.37
C ASN A 389 8.29 61.90 41.04
N GLY A 390 7.30 62.44 41.75
CA GLY A 390 5.88 62.24 41.44
C GLY A 390 5.51 62.70 40.02
N GLN A 391 6.02 63.86 39.57
CA GLN A 391 5.82 64.35 38.20
C GLN A 391 6.48 63.44 37.15
N ILE A 392 7.70 62.96 37.40
CA ILE A 392 8.40 62.01 36.51
C ILE A 392 7.61 60.70 36.37
N ILE A 393 7.11 60.15 37.48
CA ILE A 393 6.27 58.94 37.46
C ILE A 393 4.99 59.19 36.67
N ASN A 394 4.33 60.33 36.87
CA ASN A 394 3.08 60.65 36.17
C ASN A 394 3.29 60.83 34.64
N LEU A 395 4.38 61.48 34.23
CA LEU A 395 4.81 61.58 32.83
C LEU A 395 5.21 60.23 32.24
N SER A 396 5.89 59.38 33.00
CA SER A 396 6.24 58.01 32.58
C SER A 396 4.99 57.16 32.37
N ILE A 397 4.02 57.22 33.29
CA ILE A 397 2.72 56.56 33.16
C ILE A 397 1.93 57.10 31.97
N GLN A 398 1.95 58.41 31.70
CA GLN A 398 1.33 58.97 30.48
C GLN A 398 2.04 58.50 29.21
N GLY A 399 3.38 58.45 29.19
CA GLY A 399 4.16 57.91 28.07
C GLY A 399 3.83 56.45 27.79
N ALA A 400 3.78 55.61 28.83
CA ALA A 400 3.36 54.22 28.74
C ALA A 400 1.90 54.10 28.29
N LYS A 401 0.97 54.87 28.86
CA LYS A 401 -0.43 54.90 28.44
C LYS A 401 -0.58 55.30 26.98
N ASN A 402 0.22 56.25 26.48
CA ASN A 402 0.19 56.63 25.07
C ASN A 402 0.70 55.48 24.17
N LEU A 403 1.74 54.75 24.57
CA LEU A 403 2.21 53.54 23.87
C LEU A 403 1.18 52.40 23.88
N PHE A 404 0.37 52.26 24.93
CA PHE A 404 -0.74 51.29 24.98
C PHE A 404 -2.02 51.79 24.29
N SER A 405 -2.21 53.11 24.15
CA SER A 405 -3.40 53.73 23.55
C SER A 405 -3.22 54.04 22.06
N THR A 406 -2.00 53.97 21.52
CA THR A 406 -1.78 53.81 20.08
C THR A 406 -2.27 52.44 19.66
N SER A 407 -3.56 52.34 19.33
CA SER A 407 -4.20 51.14 18.83
C SER A 407 -3.47 50.58 17.61
N PHE A 408 -3.46 49.25 17.45
CA PHE A 408 -2.81 48.52 16.34
C PHE A 408 -3.23 48.94 14.92
N SER A 409 -4.23 49.82 14.77
CA SER A 409 -4.81 50.31 13.52
C SER A 409 -3.89 51.15 12.63
N GLU A 410 -2.73 51.61 13.11
CA GLU A 410 -1.77 52.42 12.33
C GLU A 410 -0.38 51.79 12.20
N SER A 411 -0.27 50.45 12.32
CA SER A 411 0.99 49.73 12.12
C SER A 411 0.99 48.91 10.82
N LEU A 412 2.16 48.75 10.18
CA LEU A 412 2.39 48.03 8.92
C LEU A 412 1.79 46.60 8.91
N ALA A 413 1.70 45.96 10.07
CA ALA A 413 1.06 44.65 10.23
C ALA A 413 -0.46 44.66 9.95
N ALA A 414 -1.16 45.77 10.22
CA ALA A 414 -2.59 45.91 9.94
C ALA A 414 -2.85 46.08 8.43
N GLU A 415 -1.94 46.72 7.70
CA GLU A 415 -2.00 46.83 6.23
C GLU A 415 -1.81 45.46 5.57
N ILE A 416 -0.84 44.66 6.03
CA ILE A 416 -0.64 43.27 5.59
C ILE A 416 -1.86 42.38 5.93
N SER A 417 -2.54 42.65 7.04
CA SER A 417 -3.74 41.91 7.46
C SER A 417 -5.03 42.37 6.76
N SER A 418 -4.97 43.44 5.95
CA SER A 418 -6.15 44.03 5.30
C SER A 418 -6.55 43.35 3.99
N VAL A 419 -5.62 42.63 3.36
CA VAL A 419 -5.95 41.67 2.29
C VAL A 419 -6.48 40.42 2.97
N SER A 420 -7.78 40.15 2.80
CA SER A 420 -8.36 38.94 3.39
C SER A 420 -7.76 37.69 2.75
N ARG A 421 -7.69 36.60 3.53
CA ARG A 421 -7.30 35.27 3.02
C ARG A 421 -8.14 34.90 1.79
N ASP A 422 -9.42 35.26 1.81
CA ASP A 422 -10.37 34.96 0.76
C ASP A 422 -10.04 35.74 -0.52
N GLU A 423 -9.74 37.05 -0.45
CA GLU A 423 -9.28 37.84 -1.60
C GLU A 423 -7.96 37.33 -2.20
N LEU A 424 -7.02 36.85 -1.36
CA LEU A 424 -5.77 36.25 -1.83
C LEU A 424 -6.02 34.92 -2.55
N MET A 425 -6.88 34.06 -2.01
CA MET A 425 -7.27 32.79 -2.64
C MET A 425 -8.02 33.03 -3.96
N ASP A 426 -8.93 34.00 -4.00
CA ASP A 426 -9.66 34.43 -5.20
C ASP A 426 -8.71 34.94 -6.30
N ALA A 427 -7.66 35.67 -5.92
CA ALA A 427 -6.64 36.16 -6.84
C ALA A 427 -5.76 35.03 -7.40
N ILE A 428 -5.37 34.07 -6.56
CA ILE A 428 -4.62 32.87 -6.98
C ILE A 428 -5.46 32.04 -7.95
N GLN A 429 -6.73 31.76 -7.63
CA GLN A 429 -7.61 30.96 -8.47
C GLN A 429 -7.85 31.60 -9.86
N LYS A 430 -8.02 32.93 -9.91
CA LYS A 430 -8.09 33.68 -11.19
C LYS A 430 -6.79 33.60 -11.99
N GLN A 431 -5.64 33.63 -11.32
CA GLN A 431 -4.34 33.47 -11.99
C GLN A 431 -4.14 32.05 -12.54
N GLU A 432 -4.59 31.02 -11.82
CA GLU A 432 -4.58 29.63 -12.29
C GLU A 432 -5.47 29.43 -13.52
N GLU A 433 -6.69 30.00 -13.53
CA GLU A 433 -7.58 29.95 -14.70
C GLU A 433 -6.95 30.64 -15.93
N ILE A 434 -6.32 31.82 -15.73
CA ILE A 434 -5.61 32.53 -16.80
C ILE A 434 -4.43 31.70 -17.32
N ASN A 435 -3.64 31.10 -16.42
CA ASN A 435 -2.51 30.25 -16.80
C ASN A 435 -2.96 29.02 -17.60
N PHE A 436 -4.02 28.33 -17.16
CA PHE A 436 -4.59 27.18 -17.87
C PHE A 436 -5.06 27.56 -19.29
N ARG A 437 -5.72 28.71 -19.42
CA ARG A 437 -6.17 29.24 -20.72
C ARG A 437 -5.02 29.70 -21.63
N LEU A 438 -3.94 30.24 -21.05
CA LEU A 438 -2.72 30.56 -21.79
C LEU A 438 -2.03 29.28 -22.28
N GLN A 439 -2.04 28.21 -21.48
CA GLN A 439 -1.43 26.94 -21.85
C GLN A 439 -2.19 26.25 -22.99
N ASP A 440 -3.52 26.14 -22.93
CA ASP A 440 -4.36 25.66 -24.05
C ASP A 440 -4.16 26.51 -25.33
N TYR A 441 -3.99 27.83 -25.20
CA TYR A 441 -3.69 28.70 -26.32
C TYR A 441 -2.29 28.46 -26.92
N ILE A 442 -1.27 28.26 -26.07
CA ILE A 442 0.10 27.93 -26.48
C ILE A 442 0.14 26.56 -27.17
N ASP A 443 -0.52 25.54 -26.60
CA ASP A 443 -0.56 24.19 -27.16
C ASP A 443 -1.20 24.18 -28.56
N ARG A 444 -2.31 24.91 -28.74
CA ARG A 444 -2.93 25.11 -30.06
C ARG A 444 -2.01 25.81 -31.06
N ILE A 445 -1.22 26.80 -30.62
CA ILE A 445 -0.22 27.45 -31.47
C ILE A 445 0.93 26.49 -31.81
N ILE A 446 1.44 25.71 -30.86
CA ILE A 446 2.51 24.74 -31.08
C ILE A 446 2.06 23.71 -32.12
N VAL A 447 0.85 23.14 -31.99
CA VAL A 447 0.28 22.23 -32.99
C VAL A 447 0.19 22.89 -34.36
N ALA A 448 -0.37 24.09 -34.47
CA ALA A 448 -0.47 24.80 -35.75
C ALA A 448 0.90 25.14 -36.38
N ILE A 449 1.93 25.44 -35.58
CA ILE A 449 3.29 25.65 -36.06
C ILE A 449 3.93 24.33 -36.52
N MET A 450 3.76 23.24 -35.77
CA MET A 450 4.23 21.90 -36.16
C MET A 450 3.64 21.44 -37.50
N GLU A 451 2.36 21.74 -37.75
CA GLU A 451 1.68 21.44 -39.02
C GLU A 451 2.11 22.34 -40.18
N THR A 452 2.47 23.61 -39.92
CA THR A 452 2.70 24.61 -40.98
C THR A 452 4.18 24.83 -41.31
N ASN A 453 5.05 24.97 -40.30
CA ASN A 453 6.49 25.12 -40.46
C ASN A 453 7.23 24.83 -39.14
N PRO A 454 7.67 23.57 -38.90
CA PRO A 454 8.27 23.17 -37.62
C PRO A 454 9.63 23.83 -37.32
N SER A 455 10.33 24.39 -38.32
CA SER A 455 11.62 25.08 -38.11
C SER A 455 11.55 26.34 -37.23
N ILE A 456 10.34 26.84 -36.95
CA ILE A 456 10.11 27.99 -36.05
C ILE A 456 10.27 27.59 -34.56
N LEU A 457 10.14 26.31 -34.23
CA LEU A 457 10.29 25.78 -32.86
C LEU A 457 11.75 25.37 -32.53
N GLU A 458 12.68 25.55 -33.47
CA GLU A 458 14.08 25.15 -33.32
C GLU A 458 14.84 26.19 -32.45
N VAL A 459 15.00 25.87 -31.17
CA VAL A 459 15.79 26.67 -30.22
C VAL A 459 17.27 26.59 -30.61
N LYS A 460 17.89 27.75 -30.86
CA LYS A 460 19.29 27.91 -31.29
C LYS A 460 20.26 28.13 -30.13
#